data_AF-A0A3D2C3P6-F1
#
_entry.id   AF-A0A3D2C3P6-F1
#
_cell.length_a   1.000
_cell.length_b   1.000
_cell.length_c   1.000
_cell.angle_alpha   90.00
_cell.angle_beta   90.00
_cell.angle_gamma   90.00
#
_symmetry.space_group_name_H-M   'P 1'
#
loop_
_entity.id
_entity.type
_entity.pdbx_description
1 polymer ?
#
loop_
_entity_poly.entity_id
_entity_poly.type
_entity_poly.pdbx_seq_one_letter_code
_entity_poly.pdbx_strand_id
1 'polypeptide(L)'
;MNDDELGKSVMARLVSTARESGLPRPALVAIHSQQVEQFDFGSIRQAAEPHRTRMIASILGRPELECGVFAGTMNVERRGQSSVRGLVVYIEWPDNRWWTAWQPVGPLGQPADVEPAVRRAVDGWPMPRGVGGWFSRVRREGLRLRVQASSPVAQPGLELVH
;
A
#
# COMPACT_ATOMS: atom_id res chain seq x y z
N MET A 1 7.78 9.45 14.00
CA MET A 1 8.06 8.08 13.52
C MET A 1 8.99 8.19 12.33
N ASN A 2 10.08 7.41 12.30
CA ASN A 2 11.00 7.39 11.16
C ASN A 2 10.35 6.63 9.98
N ASP A 3 10.49 7.13 8.75
CA ASP A 3 9.92 6.50 7.53
C ASP A 3 10.31 5.02 7.42
N ASP A 4 11.57 4.71 7.76
CA ASP A 4 12.11 3.35 7.71
C ASP A 4 11.49 2.43 8.77
N GLU A 5 11.21 2.96 9.96
CA GLU A 5 10.60 2.18 11.05
C GLU A 5 9.17 1.80 10.69
N LEU A 6 8.39 2.75 10.15
CA LEU A 6 7.04 2.48 9.67
C LEU A 6 7.07 1.45 8.54
N GLY A 7 7.90 1.67 7.51
CA GLY A 7 8.00 0.76 6.38
C GLY A 7 8.37 -0.67 6.78
N LYS A 8 9.37 -0.81 7.66
CA LYS A 8 9.78 -2.12 8.20
C LYS A 8 8.69 -2.76 9.06
N SER A 9 8.00 -1.99 9.88
CA SER A 9 6.91 -2.49 10.73
C SER A 9 5.76 -3.06 9.89
N VAL A 10 5.30 -2.31 8.88
CA VAL A 10 4.24 -2.76 7.97
C VAL A 10 4.68 -4.01 7.19
N MET A 11 5.93 -4.05 6.72
CA MET A 11 6.45 -5.21 6.01
C MET A 11 6.55 -6.44 6.92
N ALA A 12 7.08 -6.28 8.13
CA ALA A 12 7.17 -7.35 9.13
C ALA A 12 5.78 -7.91 9.46
N ARG A 13 4.78 -7.04 9.58
CA ARG A 13 3.39 -7.45 9.80
C ARG A 13 2.84 -8.27 8.64
N LEU A 14 3.04 -7.84 7.39
CA LEU A 14 2.64 -8.62 6.21
C LEU A 14 3.30 -10.00 6.16
N VAL A 15 4.58 -10.09 6.50
CA VAL A 15 5.33 -11.36 6.52
C VAL A 15 4.79 -12.30 7.62
N SER A 16 4.56 -11.78 8.83
CA SER A 16 3.95 -12.54 9.93
C SER A 16 2.56 -13.04 9.54
N THR A 17 1.69 -12.16 9.01
CA THR A 17 0.37 -12.55 8.51
C THR A 17 0.45 -13.65 7.44
N ALA A 18 1.37 -13.51 6.48
CA ALA A 18 1.56 -14.51 5.43
C ALA A 18 1.95 -15.89 5.97
N ARG A 19 2.81 -15.93 7.00
CA ARG A 19 3.27 -17.17 7.65
C ARG A 19 2.19 -17.80 8.54
N GLU A 20 1.42 -16.99 9.25
CA GLU A 20 0.47 -17.45 10.27
C GLU A 20 -0.92 -17.74 9.70
N SER A 21 -1.40 -16.86 8.81
CA SER A 21 -2.80 -16.83 8.34
C SER A 21 -2.93 -16.96 6.81
N GLY A 22 -1.80 -17.08 6.10
CA GLY A 22 -1.77 -17.11 4.64
C GLY A 22 -1.69 -15.72 4.00
N LEU A 23 -1.60 -15.70 2.67
CA LEU A 23 -1.21 -14.51 1.91
C LEU A 23 -2.22 -13.35 2.08
N PRO A 24 -1.77 -12.17 2.59
CA PRO A 24 -2.64 -11.02 2.79
C PRO A 24 -3.12 -10.47 1.44
N ARG A 25 -4.42 -10.15 1.36
CA ARG A 25 -5.00 -9.48 0.18
C ARG A 25 -4.45 -8.05 0.07
N PRO A 26 -4.26 -7.52 -1.15
CA PRO A 26 -3.94 -6.11 -1.34
C PRO A 26 -4.96 -5.18 -0.70
N ALA A 27 -4.47 -4.16 0.01
CA ALA A 27 -5.27 -3.14 0.64
C ALA A 27 -4.62 -1.76 0.48
N LEU A 28 -5.46 -0.73 0.40
CA LEU A 28 -5.04 0.65 0.63
C LEU A 28 -5.29 0.96 2.10
N VAL A 29 -4.33 1.62 2.74
CA VAL A 29 -4.41 1.98 4.15
C VAL A 29 -4.10 3.47 4.27
N ALA A 30 -5.04 4.22 4.82
CA ALA A 30 -4.89 5.64 5.11
C ALA A 30 -4.58 5.81 6.59
N ILE A 31 -3.42 6.36 6.90
CA ILE A 31 -2.95 6.54 8.28
C ILE A 31 -3.16 7.99 8.69
N HIS A 32 -3.85 8.18 9.80
CA HIS A 32 -4.02 9.44 10.50
C HIS A 32 -3.32 9.38 11.86
N SER A 33 -3.19 10.53 12.51
CA SER A 33 -2.65 10.62 13.88
C SER A 33 -3.46 9.87 14.93
N GLN A 34 -4.74 9.57 14.66
CA GLN A 34 -5.67 8.97 15.62
C GLN A 34 -6.32 7.67 15.14
N GLN A 35 -6.23 7.35 13.84
CA GLN A 35 -6.96 6.23 13.26
C GLN A 35 -6.26 5.66 12.04
N VAL A 36 -6.53 4.39 11.76
CA VAL A 36 -6.11 3.69 10.54
C VAL A 36 -7.35 3.24 9.80
N GLU A 37 -7.52 3.72 8.57
CA GLU A 37 -8.60 3.29 7.68
C GLU A 37 -8.05 2.32 6.64
N GLN A 38 -8.75 1.20 6.42
CA GLN A 38 -8.35 0.21 5.42
C GLN A 38 -9.44 0.04 4.36
N PHE A 39 -9.02 -0.07 3.11
CA PHE A 39 -9.87 -0.28 1.95
C PHE A 39 -9.43 -1.52 1.17
N ASP A 40 -10.38 -2.40 0.84
CA ASP A 40 -10.12 -3.54 -0.03
C ASP A 40 -9.75 -3.08 -1.45
N PHE A 41 -8.49 -3.30 -1.83
CA PHE A 41 -8.02 -2.94 -3.17
C PHE A 41 -8.66 -3.81 -4.25
N GLY A 42 -9.10 -5.03 -3.92
CA GLY A 42 -9.80 -5.92 -4.85
C GLY A 42 -11.06 -5.26 -5.42
N SER A 43 -11.88 -4.66 -4.56
CA SER A 43 -13.06 -3.89 -4.96
C SER A 43 -12.71 -2.64 -5.76
N ILE A 44 -11.69 -1.87 -5.32
CA ILE A 44 -11.24 -0.66 -6.01
C ILE A 44 -10.74 -0.97 -7.43
N ARG A 45 -10.08 -2.13 -7.62
CA ARG A 45 -9.53 -2.56 -8.90
C ARG A 45 -10.61 -2.79 -9.98
N GLN A 46 -11.86 -3.03 -9.58
CA GLN A 46 -12.99 -3.24 -10.49
C GLN A 46 -13.38 -1.96 -11.23
N ALA A 47 -13.06 -0.78 -10.70
CA ALA A 47 -13.29 0.47 -11.40
C ALA A 47 -12.38 0.57 -12.65
N ALA A 48 -12.93 1.10 -13.74
CA ALA A 48 -12.17 1.41 -14.94
C ALA A 48 -11.27 2.64 -14.73
N GLU A 49 -10.26 2.81 -15.58
CA GLU A 49 -9.56 4.09 -15.67
C GLU A 49 -10.44 5.17 -16.32
N PRO A 50 -10.33 6.45 -15.93
CA PRO A 50 -9.45 7.00 -14.89
C PRO A 50 -10.03 6.92 -13.46
N HIS A 51 -11.24 6.37 -13.29
CA HIS A 51 -11.98 6.37 -12.02
C HIS A 51 -11.24 5.64 -10.91
N ARG A 52 -10.63 4.48 -11.21
CA ARG A 52 -9.79 3.75 -10.26
C ARG A 52 -8.65 4.60 -9.73
N THR A 53 -7.86 5.18 -10.62
CA THR A 53 -6.73 6.03 -10.24
C THR A 53 -7.16 7.25 -9.42
N ARG A 54 -8.27 7.90 -9.82
CA ARG A 54 -8.84 9.03 -9.07
C ARG A 54 -9.39 8.62 -7.71
N MET A 55 -10.00 7.45 -7.59
CA MET A 55 -10.49 6.89 -6.33
C MET A 55 -9.32 6.63 -5.38
N ILE A 56 -8.28 5.93 -5.83
CA ILE A 56 -7.08 5.67 -5.02
C ILE A 56 -6.46 6.98 -4.54
N ALA A 57 -6.27 7.95 -5.45
CA ALA A 57 -5.72 9.25 -5.08
C ALA A 57 -6.63 10.00 -4.09
N SER A 58 -7.94 9.94 -4.27
CA SER A 58 -8.89 10.59 -3.35
C SER A 58 -8.88 9.94 -1.96
N ILE A 59 -8.61 8.64 -1.86
CA ILE A 59 -8.48 7.92 -0.58
C ILE A 59 -7.15 8.26 0.10
N LEU A 60 -6.03 8.13 -0.63
CA LEU A 60 -4.68 8.16 -0.06
C LEU A 60 -3.95 9.49 -0.16
N GLY A 61 -4.51 10.48 -0.86
CA GLY A 61 -3.95 11.82 -1.00
C GLY A 61 -4.70 12.90 -0.22
N ARG A 62 -5.54 12.51 0.76
CA ARG A 62 -6.29 13.47 1.58
C ARG A 62 -5.32 14.28 2.45
N PRO A 63 -5.53 15.60 2.60
CA PRO A 63 -4.58 16.49 3.29
C PRO A 63 -4.42 16.20 4.79
N GLU A 64 -5.41 15.55 5.41
CA GLU A 64 -5.38 15.15 6.83
C GLU A 64 -4.62 13.85 7.11
N LEU A 65 -4.10 13.15 6.08
CA LEU A 65 -3.33 11.92 6.27
C LEU A 65 -1.90 12.23 6.65
N GLU A 66 -1.35 11.42 7.54
CA GLU A 66 0.09 11.39 7.80
C GLU A 66 0.82 10.69 6.65
N CYS A 67 0.24 9.60 6.14
CA CYS A 67 0.71 8.92 4.93
C CYS A 67 -0.37 8.00 4.34
N GLY A 68 -0.24 7.71 3.05
CA GLY A 68 -0.96 6.64 2.38
C GLY A 68 -0.07 5.40 2.27
N VAL A 69 -0.67 4.22 2.42
CA VAL A 69 0.02 2.93 2.29
C VAL A 69 -0.75 2.05 1.32
N PHE A 70 0.00 1.31 0.51
CA PHE A 70 -0.51 0.23 -0.31
C PHE A 70 0.27 -1.04 0.03
N ALA A 71 -0.43 -2.05 0.54
CA ALA A 71 0.17 -3.21 1.18
C ALA A 71 -0.56 -4.50 0.81
N GLY A 72 0.18 -5.60 0.63
CA GLY A 72 -0.40 -6.93 0.45
C GLY A 72 0.30 -7.77 -0.61
N THR A 73 -0.36 -8.84 -1.03
CA THR A 73 0.21 -9.79 -2.00
C THR A 73 -0.13 -9.41 -3.44
N MET A 74 0.89 -9.14 -4.25
CA MET A 74 0.73 -8.69 -5.63
C MET A 74 1.56 -9.50 -6.62
N ASN A 75 1.16 -9.42 -7.88
CA ASN A 75 1.95 -9.88 -9.01
C ASN A 75 2.82 -8.71 -9.49
N VAL A 76 4.13 -8.86 -9.37
CA VAL A 76 5.12 -7.87 -9.83
C VAL A 76 5.65 -8.31 -11.18
N GLU A 77 5.33 -7.55 -12.21
CA GLU A 77 5.84 -7.76 -13.56
C GLU A 77 7.25 -7.20 -13.69
N ARG A 78 8.17 -8.02 -14.20
CA ARG A 78 9.50 -7.59 -14.63
C ARG A 78 9.55 -7.63 -16.15
N ARG A 79 10.09 -6.58 -16.77
CA ARG A 79 10.19 -6.48 -18.23
C ARG A 79 10.87 -7.73 -18.81
N GLY A 80 10.17 -8.43 -19.71
CA GLY A 80 10.68 -9.63 -20.37
C GLY A 80 10.75 -10.88 -19.49
N GLN A 81 10.16 -10.87 -18.29
CA GLN A 81 10.13 -12.00 -17.37
C GLN A 81 8.69 -12.33 -16.95
N SER A 82 8.48 -13.56 -16.47
CA SER A 82 7.23 -13.96 -15.86
C SER A 82 6.89 -13.08 -14.65
N SER A 83 5.60 -12.82 -14.46
CA SER A 83 5.12 -12.11 -13.28
C SER A 83 5.42 -12.92 -12.03
N VAL A 84 6.05 -12.28 -11.04
CA VAL A 84 6.42 -12.93 -9.77
C VAL A 84 5.50 -12.44 -8.67
N ARG A 85 4.88 -13.38 -7.96
CA ARG A 85 4.06 -13.06 -6.79
C ARG A 85 4.96 -12.64 -5.63
N GLY A 86 4.60 -11.57 -4.94
CA GLY A 86 5.34 -11.10 -3.78
C GLY A 86 4.50 -10.27 -2.82
N LEU A 87 4.97 -10.17 -1.59
CA LEU A 87 4.51 -9.19 -0.63
C LEU A 87 5.08 -7.83 -1.02
N VAL A 88 4.23 -6.81 -1.07
CA VAL A 88 4.59 -5.45 -1.43
C VAL A 88 4.10 -4.50 -0.35
N VAL A 89 4.94 -3.54 0.00
CA VAL A 89 4.57 -2.33 0.75
C VAL A 89 5.02 -1.13 -0.07
N TYR A 90 4.14 -0.16 -0.22
CA TYR A 90 4.48 1.17 -0.71
C TYR A 90 3.84 2.20 0.20
N ILE A 91 4.63 3.18 0.66
CA ILE A 91 4.19 4.28 1.52
C ILE A 91 4.53 5.58 0.83
N GLU A 92 3.60 6.53 0.83
CA GLU A 92 3.80 7.90 0.34
C GLU A 92 3.36 8.89 1.41
N TRP A 93 4.15 9.95 1.61
CA TRP A 93 3.85 11.05 2.53
C TRP A 93 3.38 12.30 1.77
N PRO A 94 2.71 13.27 2.43
CA PRO A 94 2.20 14.49 1.81
C PRO A 94 3.24 15.33 1.03
N ASP A 95 4.50 15.26 1.45
CA ASP A 95 5.66 15.92 0.84
C ASP A 95 6.23 15.13 -0.37
N ASN A 96 5.59 14.04 -0.77
CA ASN A 96 5.97 13.09 -1.82
C ASN A 96 7.24 12.29 -1.52
N ARG A 97 7.72 12.25 -0.27
CA ARG A 97 8.62 11.17 0.15
C ARG A 97 7.89 9.84 0.00
N TRP A 98 8.67 8.79 -0.25
CA TRP A 98 8.12 7.46 -0.38
C TRP A 98 9.12 6.39 0.05
N TRP A 99 8.56 5.25 0.44
CA TRP A 99 9.26 4.07 0.88
C TRP A 99 8.59 2.83 0.29
N THR A 100 9.35 1.83 -0.12
CA THR A 100 8.79 0.57 -0.60
C THR A 100 9.64 -0.61 -0.21
N ALA A 101 8.99 -1.74 0.07
CA ALA A 101 9.63 -3.03 0.21
C ALA A 101 8.91 -4.06 -0.64
N TRP A 102 9.67 -5.05 -1.09
CA TRP A 102 9.14 -6.21 -1.77
C TRP A 102 9.86 -7.48 -1.34
N GLN A 103 9.12 -8.56 -1.15
CA GLN A 103 9.65 -9.89 -0.90
C GLN A 103 8.92 -10.92 -1.76
N PRO A 104 9.65 -11.80 -2.47
CA PRO A 104 9.03 -12.86 -3.26
C PRO A 104 8.21 -13.81 -2.37
N VAL A 105 7.15 -14.38 -2.95
CA VAL A 105 6.39 -15.49 -2.38
C VAL A 105 6.70 -16.75 -3.18
N GLY A 106 7.10 -17.81 -2.49
CA GLY A 106 7.42 -19.10 -3.08
C GLY A 106 6.17 -19.84 -3.61
N PRO A 107 6.36 -20.95 -4.34
CA PRO A 107 5.27 -21.71 -4.96
C PRO A 107 4.22 -22.21 -3.98
N LEU A 108 4.62 -22.50 -2.74
CA LEU A 108 3.76 -22.98 -1.65
C LEU A 108 3.00 -21.84 -0.93
N GLY A 109 3.09 -20.61 -1.44
CA GLY A 109 2.41 -19.46 -0.84
C GLY A 109 3.09 -18.90 0.41
N GLN A 110 4.36 -19.27 0.65
CA GLN A 110 5.15 -18.79 1.78
C GLN A 110 6.11 -17.65 1.36
N PRO A 111 6.35 -16.64 2.21
CA PRO A 111 7.39 -15.64 1.95
C PRO A 111 8.75 -16.33 1.77
N ALA A 112 9.51 -15.91 0.76
CA ALA A 112 10.86 -16.43 0.53
C ALA A 112 11.78 -16.11 1.72
N ASP A 113 12.69 -17.01 2.04
CA ASP A 113 13.66 -16.83 3.14
C ASP A 113 14.83 -15.92 2.72
N VAL A 114 14.47 -14.69 2.36
CA VAL A 114 15.36 -13.61 1.95
C VAL A 114 14.86 -12.30 2.55
N GLU A 115 15.79 -11.40 2.84
CA GLU A 115 15.44 -10.05 3.28
C GLU A 115 14.60 -9.30 2.24
N PRO A 116 13.57 -8.54 2.66
CA PRO A 116 12.83 -7.67 1.75
C PRO A 116 13.75 -6.69 1.03
N ALA A 117 13.58 -6.57 -0.28
CA ALA A 117 14.26 -5.55 -1.07
C ALA A 117 13.61 -4.19 -0.81
N VAL A 118 14.32 -3.31 -0.09
CA VAL A 118 13.85 -1.96 0.26
C VAL A 118 14.35 -0.93 -0.75
N ARG A 119 13.50 0.05 -1.10
CA ARG A 119 13.88 1.25 -1.86
C ARG A 119 13.20 2.48 -1.27
N ARG A 120 13.89 3.62 -1.35
CA ARG A 120 13.47 4.86 -0.70
C ARG A 120 13.69 6.05 -1.61
N ALA A 121 12.87 7.08 -1.45
CA ALA A 121 13.07 8.36 -2.14
C ALA A 121 14.43 8.99 -1.79
N VAL A 122 14.82 8.92 -0.51
CA VAL A 122 16.07 9.52 0.00
C VAL A 122 17.34 8.91 -0.56
N ASP A 123 17.26 7.67 -1.07
CA ASP A 123 18.37 6.98 -1.73
C ASP A 123 18.52 7.38 -3.22
N GLY A 124 17.68 8.29 -3.73
CA GLY A 124 17.72 8.76 -5.12
C GLY A 124 17.11 7.79 -6.14
N TRP A 125 16.43 6.73 -5.70
CA TRP A 125 15.70 5.85 -6.63
C TRP A 125 14.53 6.60 -7.28
N PRO A 126 14.13 6.24 -8.51
CA PRO A 126 12.86 6.69 -9.07
C PRO A 126 11.69 6.02 -8.34
N MET A 127 10.57 6.73 -8.24
CA MET A 127 9.32 6.18 -7.73
C MET A 127 8.91 4.94 -8.55
N PRO A 128 8.42 3.86 -7.91
CA PRO A 128 7.90 2.70 -8.61
C PRO A 128 6.81 3.08 -9.61
N ARG A 129 6.88 2.54 -10.83
CA ARG A 129 5.86 2.83 -11.85
C ARG A 129 4.51 2.23 -11.45
N GLY A 130 3.43 2.99 -11.66
CA GLY A 130 2.06 2.51 -11.48
C GLY A 130 1.52 2.57 -10.05
N VAL A 131 2.30 3.04 -9.08
CA VAL A 131 1.87 3.26 -7.69
C VAL A 131 2.39 4.63 -7.23
N GLY A 132 1.63 5.30 -6.35
CA GLY A 132 2.01 6.59 -5.76
C GLY A 132 1.60 7.82 -6.58
N GLY A 133 2.19 8.95 -6.19
CA GLY A 133 1.84 10.28 -6.68
C GLY A 133 0.44 10.71 -6.23
N TRP A 134 -0.08 10.14 -5.13
CA TRP A 134 -1.45 10.35 -4.70
C TRP A 134 -1.67 11.77 -4.22
N PHE A 135 -0.79 12.28 -3.36
CA PHE A 135 -0.88 13.65 -2.85
C PHE A 135 -0.68 14.68 -3.95
N SER A 136 0.30 14.44 -4.83
CA SER A 136 0.51 15.30 -6.01
C SER A 136 -0.69 15.29 -6.96
N ARG A 137 -1.31 14.13 -7.18
CA ARG A 137 -2.50 14.02 -8.02
C ARG A 137 -3.70 14.75 -7.40
N VAL A 138 -3.96 14.57 -6.10
CA VAL A 138 -5.06 15.27 -5.41
C VAL A 138 -4.91 16.78 -5.55
N ARG A 139 -3.72 17.33 -5.31
CA ARG A 139 -3.45 18.77 -5.46
C ARG A 139 -3.66 19.24 -6.90
N ARG A 140 -3.13 18.50 -7.87
CA ARG A 140 -3.19 18.86 -9.30
C ARG A 140 -4.61 18.80 -9.87
N GLU A 141 -5.39 17.79 -9.47
CA GLU A 141 -6.72 17.51 -10.03
C GLU A 141 -7.87 18.02 -9.14
N GLY A 142 -7.58 18.59 -7.96
CA GLY A 142 -8.59 19.10 -7.04
C GLY A 142 -9.52 18.01 -6.49
N LEU A 143 -9.02 16.77 -6.38
CA LEU A 143 -9.84 15.62 -5.98
C LEU A 143 -10.28 15.73 -4.52
N ARG A 144 -11.51 15.31 -4.23
CA ARG A 144 -12.06 15.26 -2.88
C ARG A 144 -12.84 13.97 -2.70
N LEU A 145 -12.51 13.21 -1.66
CA LEU A 145 -13.33 12.08 -1.25
C LEU A 145 -14.45 12.56 -0.34
N ARG A 146 -15.69 12.19 -0.66
CA ARG A 146 -16.82 12.33 0.26
C ARG A 146 -17.18 10.94 0.74
N VAL A 147 -16.69 10.55 1.91
CA VAL A 147 -17.12 9.32 2.56
C VAL A 147 -18.38 9.65 3.34
N GLN A 148 -19.52 9.08 2.95
CA GLN A 148 -20.67 9.03 3.83
C GLN A 148 -20.37 7.95 4.87
N ALA A 149 -20.28 8.33 6.14
CA ALA A 149 -20.07 7.37 7.21
C ALA A 149 -21.28 6.44 7.31
N SER A 150 -21.17 5.23 6.76
CA SER A 150 -22.03 4.11 7.10
C SER A 150 -21.55 3.52 8.43
N SER A 151 -22.46 3.08 9.29
CA SER A 151 -22.15 2.44 10.58
C SER A 151 -21.00 1.41 10.47
N PRO A 152 -20.12 1.31 11.48
CA PRO A 152 -18.91 0.49 11.40
C PRO A 152 -19.27 -0.98 11.19
N VAL A 153 -18.87 -1.52 10.04
CA VAL A 153 -18.81 -2.97 9.81
C VAL A 153 -17.33 -3.36 9.94
N ALA A 154 -17.00 -4.11 10.99
CA ALA A 154 -15.65 -4.63 11.18
C ALA A 154 -15.24 -5.47 9.97
N GLN A 155 -14.19 -5.07 9.25
CA GLN A 155 -13.60 -5.90 8.19
C GLN A 155 -12.51 -6.78 8.79
N PRO A 156 -12.64 -8.12 8.73
CA PRO A 156 -11.57 -9.00 9.16
C PRO A 156 -10.43 -9.01 8.13
N GLY A 157 -9.18 -8.97 8.60
CA GLY A 157 -8.07 -9.56 7.85
C GLY A 157 -6.76 -8.79 7.76
N LEU A 158 -6.65 -7.57 8.28
CA LEU A 158 -5.38 -6.83 8.35
C LEU A 158 -5.43 -5.88 9.56
N GLU A 159 -5.34 -6.46 10.76
CA GLU A 159 -5.00 -5.68 11.96
C GLU A 159 -3.54 -5.23 11.82
N LEU A 160 -3.33 -4.15 11.08
CA LEU A 160 -2.00 -3.63 10.73
C LEU A 160 -1.37 -2.82 11.86
N VAL A 161 -2.14 -2.45 12.89
CA VAL A 161 -1.67 -1.69 14.05
C VAL A 161 -2.53 -2.03 15.26
N HIS A 162 -1.90 -2.52 16.34
CA HIS A 162 -2.33 -2.31 17.72
C HIS A 162 -1.27 -1.43 18.39
#